data_AF-A0A8J4EVN8-F1
#
_entry.id   AF-A0A8J4EVN8-F1
#
_cell.length_a   1.000
_cell.length_b   1.000
_cell.length_c   1.000
_cell.angle_alpha   90.00
_cell.angle_beta   90.00
_cell.angle_gamma   90.00
#
_symmetry.space_group_name_H-M   'P 1'
#
loop_
_entity.id
_entity.type
_entity.pdbx_description
1 polymer ?
#
loop_
_entity_poly.entity_id
_entity_poly.type
_entity_poly.pdbx_seq_one_letter_code
_entity_poly.pdbx_strand_id
1 'polypeptide(L)'
;MPVTPTDVEAQPSSRLLGAEEEKDKKAGEIERRQSGAMRQRSGQQALTSIVHSWASRKFAVGCAILFPVAVTVYVTWWFLTFFDNFFSPIYYKLFDFHVFGLGFITSMAFIFLIGVFFSSWLGSALLGIGEWIIKRLPLVKHIYSASKQVSAAINPENEASKAFQECVIIRHPRKGEYAIAFITGRTVLQTGTQDTKLNTVYVPTNHVYVGDIFLLEDKEITHTNLSVREGLEIIVSCGMAIPPNLIAMPRP
;
A
#
# COMPACT_ATOMS: atom_id res chain seq x y z
N MET A 1 74.36 77.48 -59.35
CA MET A 1 73.35 76.70 -60.11
C MET A 1 72.61 75.80 -59.14
N PRO A 2 71.28 75.61 -59.31
CA PRO A 2 70.31 75.22 -58.27
C PRO A 2 70.41 73.71 -57.96
N VAL A 3 69.96 73.18 -56.81
CA VAL A 3 68.56 72.93 -56.40
C VAL A 3 68.41 72.70 -54.89
N THR A 4 67.22 73.04 -54.40
CA THR A 4 66.64 73.02 -53.04
C THR A 4 66.46 71.63 -52.39
N PRO A 5 66.27 71.60 -51.05
CA PRO A 5 66.19 70.39 -50.24
C PRO A 5 64.75 69.86 -50.13
N THR A 6 64.59 68.55 -49.93
CA THR A 6 63.31 67.96 -49.53
C THR A 6 63.51 67.12 -48.28
N ASP A 7 62.80 67.56 -47.24
CA ASP A 7 62.63 66.93 -45.95
C ASP A 7 62.11 65.49 -46.06
N VAL A 8 62.71 64.58 -45.31
CA VAL A 8 62.12 63.26 -45.01
C VAL A 8 61.62 63.34 -43.57
N GLU A 9 60.37 63.74 -43.45
CA GLU A 9 59.63 63.82 -42.20
C GLU A 9 59.23 62.42 -41.72
N ALA A 10 59.54 62.12 -40.46
CA ALA A 10 59.20 60.89 -39.79
C ALA A 10 57.71 60.85 -39.40
N GLN A 11 56.96 59.85 -39.83
CA GLN A 11 55.69 59.47 -39.21
C GLN A 11 55.41 57.96 -39.35
N PRO A 12 55.56 57.18 -38.25
CA PRO A 12 54.84 55.91 -38.14
C PRO A 12 54.27 55.65 -36.72
N SER A 13 53.64 56.63 -36.05
CA SER A 13 53.09 56.40 -34.69
C SER A 13 51.60 56.70 -34.51
N SER A 14 50.96 57.54 -35.33
CA SER A 14 49.54 57.92 -35.14
C SER A 14 48.53 56.90 -35.71
N ARG A 15 48.91 56.12 -36.73
CA ARG A 15 48.02 55.12 -37.37
C ARG A 15 47.89 53.81 -36.59
N LEU A 16 48.87 53.45 -35.76
CA LEU A 16 48.83 52.22 -34.95
C LEU A 16 47.95 52.40 -33.70
N LEU A 17 47.98 53.58 -33.07
CA LEU A 17 47.11 53.90 -31.93
C LEU A 17 45.62 53.85 -32.27
N GLY A 18 45.21 54.36 -33.44
CA GLY A 18 43.81 54.30 -33.87
C GLY A 18 43.30 52.88 -34.15
N ALA A 19 44.18 51.97 -34.58
CA ALA A 19 43.83 50.58 -34.86
C ALA A 19 43.70 49.75 -33.57
N GLU A 20 44.49 50.03 -32.53
CA GLU A 20 44.34 49.41 -31.21
C GLU A 20 43.06 49.90 -30.51
N GLU A 21 42.75 51.18 -30.60
CA GLU A 21 41.55 51.75 -29.97
C GLU A 21 40.24 51.21 -30.59
N GLU A 22 40.24 50.96 -31.91
CA GLU A 22 39.09 50.33 -32.60
C GLU A 22 38.95 48.85 -32.24
N LYS A 23 40.08 48.16 -32.02
CA LYS A 23 40.11 46.75 -31.64
C LYS A 23 39.59 46.54 -30.21
N ASP A 24 39.95 47.40 -29.28
CA ASP A 24 39.45 47.38 -27.91
C ASP A 24 37.95 47.71 -27.82
N LYS A 25 37.47 48.66 -28.62
CA LYS A 25 36.03 48.97 -28.72
C LYS A 25 35.24 47.76 -29.25
N LYS A 26 35.74 47.08 -30.29
CA LYS A 26 35.12 45.86 -30.82
C LYS A 26 35.17 44.70 -29.82
N ALA A 27 36.27 44.53 -29.10
CA ALA A 27 36.40 43.50 -28.06
C ALA A 27 35.39 43.72 -26.93
N GLY A 28 35.25 44.96 -26.44
CA GLY A 28 34.28 45.31 -25.40
C GLY A 28 32.82 45.16 -25.85
N GLU A 29 32.50 45.41 -27.12
CA GLU A 29 31.15 45.18 -27.65
C GLU A 29 30.82 43.68 -27.77
N ILE A 30 31.80 42.85 -28.15
CA ILE A 30 31.66 41.39 -28.21
C ILE A 30 31.45 40.81 -26.81
N GLU A 31 32.22 41.22 -25.81
CA GLU A 31 32.03 40.78 -24.42
C GLU A 31 30.66 41.21 -23.87
N ARG A 32 30.21 42.44 -24.15
CA ARG A 32 28.88 42.90 -23.73
C ARG A 32 27.76 42.09 -24.38
N ARG A 33 27.89 41.73 -25.66
CA ARG A 33 26.92 40.87 -26.37
C ARG A 33 26.93 39.44 -25.83
N GLN A 34 28.10 38.90 -25.52
CA GLN A 34 28.24 37.56 -24.93
C GLN A 34 27.69 37.50 -23.49
N SER A 35 27.95 38.53 -22.67
CA SER A 35 27.44 38.64 -21.31
C SER A 35 25.91 38.79 -21.27
N GLY A 36 25.34 39.59 -22.19
CA GLY A 36 23.89 39.70 -22.35
C GLY A 36 23.24 38.38 -22.78
N ALA A 37 23.82 37.68 -23.75
CA ALA A 37 23.31 36.39 -24.24
C ALA A 37 23.40 35.27 -23.18
N MET A 38 24.46 35.25 -22.35
CA MET A 38 24.63 34.28 -21.28
C MET A 38 23.66 34.51 -20.12
N ARG A 39 23.43 35.78 -19.74
CA ARG A 39 22.47 36.16 -18.69
C ARG A 39 21.02 35.91 -19.08
N GLN A 40 20.70 36.00 -20.37
CA GLN A 40 19.37 35.70 -20.89
C GLN A 40 19.10 34.18 -20.96
N ARG A 41 20.11 33.37 -21.27
CA ARG A 41 19.99 31.89 -21.28
C ARG A 41 19.83 31.29 -19.88
N SER A 42 20.52 31.82 -18.86
CA SER A 42 20.41 31.30 -17.48
C SER A 42 19.04 31.59 -16.83
N GLY A 43 18.47 32.78 -17.09
CA GLY A 43 17.13 33.14 -16.60
C GLY A 43 16.03 32.25 -17.18
N GLN A 44 16.12 31.89 -18.46
CA GLN A 44 15.14 31.00 -19.10
C GLN A 44 15.23 29.56 -18.59
N GLN A 45 16.43 29.05 -18.30
CA GLN A 45 16.63 27.69 -17.75
C GLN A 45 16.23 27.57 -16.26
N ALA A 46 16.42 28.63 -15.48
CA ALA A 46 15.98 28.67 -14.09
C ALA A 46 14.45 28.73 -13.96
N LEU A 47 13.77 29.48 -14.83
CA LEU A 47 12.30 29.57 -14.80
C LEU A 47 11.64 28.26 -15.23
N THR A 48 12.17 27.57 -16.25
CA THR A 48 11.59 26.29 -16.72
C THR A 48 11.75 25.17 -15.70
N SER A 49 12.88 25.11 -15.00
CA SER A 49 13.11 24.10 -13.95
C SER A 49 12.19 24.31 -12.74
N ILE A 50 11.95 25.56 -12.32
CA ILE A 50 11.03 25.86 -11.22
C ILE A 50 9.58 25.56 -11.59
N VAL A 51 9.14 25.93 -12.81
CA VAL A 51 7.79 25.66 -13.29
C VAL A 51 7.53 24.16 -13.44
N HIS A 52 8.50 23.40 -13.97
CA HIS A 52 8.40 21.95 -14.11
C HIS A 52 8.32 21.25 -12.74
N SER A 53 9.12 21.67 -11.75
CA SER A 53 9.06 21.14 -10.39
C SER A 53 7.75 21.49 -9.67
N TRP A 54 7.20 22.68 -9.90
CA TRP A 54 5.92 23.08 -9.31
C TRP A 54 4.74 22.34 -9.95
N ALA A 55 4.72 22.23 -11.28
CA ALA A 55 3.67 21.53 -12.02
C ALA A 55 3.65 20.03 -11.72
N SER A 56 4.81 19.37 -11.71
CA SER A 56 4.93 17.94 -11.39
C SER A 56 4.50 17.63 -9.95
N ARG A 57 4.82 18.50 -8.98
CA ARG A 57 4.36 18.34 -7.58
C ARG A 57 2.84 18.48 -7.45
N LYS A 58 2.20 19.42 -8.16
CA LYS A 58 0.74 19.59 -8.16
C LYS A 58 0.03 18.44 -8.86
N PHE A 59 0.59 17.94 -9.97
CA PHE A 59 0.10 16.74 -10.66
C PHE A 59 0.20 15.50 -9.77
N ALA A 60 1.33 15.29 -9.09
CA ALA A 60 1.50 14.16 -8.17
C ALA A 60 0.49 14.16 -7.02
N VAL A 61 0.16 15.33 -6.45
CA VAL A 61 -0.89 15.45 -5.42
C VAL A 61 -2.27 15.14 -6.01
N GLY A 62 -2.58 15.62 -7.21
CA GLY A 62 -3.82 15.29 -7.91
C GLY A 62 -3.96 13.79 -8.18
N CYS A 63 -2.89 13.15 -8.67
CA CYS A 63 -2.83 11.70 -8.85
C CYS A 63 -2.99 10.95 -7.52
N ALA A 64 -2.32 11.39 -6.45
CA ALA A 64 -2.41 10.74 -5.15
C ALA A 64 -3.82 10.79 -4.55
N ILE A 65 -4.58 11.87 -4.78
CA ILE A 65 -5.97 12.00 -4.33
C ILE A 65 -6.92 11.18 -5.22
N LEU A 66 -6.69 11.17 -6.53
CA LEU A 66 -7.55 10.44 -7.48
C LEU A 66 -7.27 8.93 -7.46
N PHE A 67 -6.06 8.51 -7.13
CA PHE A 67 -5.62 7.12 -7.19
C PHE A 67 -6.52 6.18 -6.36
N PRO A 68 -6.84 6.46 -5.09
CA PRO A 68 -7.77 5.63 -4.32
C PRO A 68 -9.15 5.49 -4.99
N VAL A 69 -9.70 6.60 -5.52
CA VAL A 69 -11.01 6.61 -6.17
C VAL A 69 -11.00 5.85 -7.50
N ALA A 70 -9.94 6.01 -8.28
CA ALA A 70 -9.78 5.29 -9.54
C ALA A 70 -9.63 3.78 -9.28
N VAL A 71 -8.86 3.39 -8.25
CA VAL A 71 -8.69 1.99 -7.85
C VAL A 71 -10.03 1.41 -7.39
N THR A 72 -10.81 2.10 -6.55
CA THR A 72 -12.10 1.58 -6.10
C THR A 72 -13.06 1.38 -7.26
N VAL A 73 -13.20 2.37 -8.15
CA VAL A 73 -14.06 2.26 -9.34
C VAL A 73 -13.61 1.13 -10.25
N TYR A 74 -12.30 0.99 -10.50
CA TYR A 74 -11.75 -0.09 -11.31
C TYR A 74 -12.03 -1.46 -10.70
N VAL A 75 -11.78 -1.64 -9.40
CA VAL A 75 -12.03 -2.91 -8.69
C VAL A 75 -13.51 -3.25 -8.70
N THR A 76 -14.39 -2.28 -8.42
CA THR A 76 -15.85 -2.50 -8.49
C THR A 76 -16.29 -2.87 -9.91
N TRP A 77 -15.79 -2.18 -10.93
CA TRP A 77 -16.12 -2.50 -12.33
C TRP A 77 -15.62 -3.89 -12.73
N TRP A 78 -14.38 -4.24 -12.38
CA TRP A 78 -13.80 -5.56 -12.61
C TRP A 78 -14.60 -6.66 -11.91
N PHE A 79 -15.00 -6.43 -10.66
CA PHE A 79 -15.78 -7.38 -9.88
C PHE A 79 -17.16 -7.63 -10.50
N LEU A 80 -17.89 -6.57 -10.87
CA LEU A 80 -19.21 -6.70 -11.51
C LEU A 80 -19.11 -7.43 -12.86
N THR A 81 -18.14 -7.05 -13.70
CA THR A 81 -17.94 -7.68 -15.00
C THR A 81 -17.46 -9.13 -14.91
N PHE A 82 -16.67 -9.49 -13.88
CA PHE A 82 -16.27 -10.87 -13.62
C PHE A 82 -17.49 -11.79 -13.38
N PHE A 83 -18.41 -11.36 -12.50
CA PHE A 83 -19.64 -12.13 -12.22
C PHE A 83 -20.61 -12.12 -13.40
N ASP A 84 -20.80 -10.97 -14.06
CA ASP A 84 -21.62 -10.87 -15.27
C ASP A 84 -21.11 -11.83 -16.36
N ASN A 85 -19.79 -11.93 -16.57
CA ASN A 85 -19.21 -12.82 -17.57
C ASN A 85 -19.30 -14.32 -17.19
N PHE A 86 -19.25 -14.64 -15.89
CA PHE A 86 -19.42 -16.01 -15.40
C PHE A 86 -20.85 -16.53 -15.64
N PHE A 87 -21.87 -15.68 -15.47
CA PHE A 87 -23.28 -16.04 -15.65
C PHE A 87 -23.84 -15.70 -17.04
N SER A 88 -23.12 -14.90 -17.84
CA SER A 88 -23.41 -14.57 -19.25
C SER A 88 -23.98 -15.73 -20.10
N PRO A 89 -23.38 -16.94 -20.13
CA PRO A 89 -23.90 -18.03 -20.96
C PRO A 89 -25.29 -18.55 -20.55
N ILE A 90 -25.74 -18.30 -19.32
CA ILE A 90 -27.09 -18.64 -18.85
C ILE A 90 -28.10 -17.59 -19.33
N TYR A 91 -27.72 -16.32 -19.35
CA TYR A 91 -28.60 -15.22 -19.78
C TYR A 91 -28.85 -15.20 -21.28
N TYR A 92 -27.82 -15.47 -22.09
CA TYR A 92 -27.96 -15.58 -23.54
C TYR A 92 -28.98 -16.66 -23.95
N LYS A 93 -29.15 -17.72 -23.13
CA LYS A 93 -30.15 -18.76 -23.40
C LYS A 93 -31.55 -18.42 -22.92
N LEU A 94 -31.72 -17.47 -22.00
CA LEU A 94 -32.97 -17.29 -21.25
C LEU A 94 -33.67 -15.96 -21.53
N PHE A 95 -32.95 -14.87 -21.80
CA PHE A 95 -33.55 -13.53 -21.85
C PHE A 95 -33.13 -12.64 -23.04
N ASP A 96 -32.16 -13.06 -23.86
CA ASP A 96 -31.69 -12.36 -25.08
C ASP A 96 -31.31 -10.86 -24.94
N PHE A 97 -31.24 -10.36 -23.70
CA PHE A 97 -30.80 -9.01 -23.35
C PHE A 97 -29.71 -9.07 -22.28
N HIS A 98 -28.65 -8.28 -22.46
CA HIS A 98 -27.59 -8.13 -21.46
C HIS A 98 -27.94 -6.96 -20.52
N VAL A 99 -28.31 -7.26 -19.28
CA VAL A 99 -28.50 -6.24 -18.24
C VAL A 99 -27.23 -6.16 -17.41
N PHE A 100 -26.58 -4.99 -17.39
CA PHE A 100 -25.38 -4.73 -16.58
C PHE A 100 -25.72 -4.85 -15.09
N GLY A 101 -24.97 -5.66 -14.34
CA GLY A 101 -25.18 -5.87 -12.90
C GLY A 101 -26.16 -6.99 -12.51
N LEU A 102 -26.78 -7.67 -13.47
CA LEU A 102 -27.66 -8.81 -13.19
C LEU A 102 -26.89 -10.03 -12.68
N GLY A 103 -25.63 -10.19 -13.09
CA GLY A 103 -24.72 -11.25 -12.63
C GLY A 103 -24.36 -11.13 -11.16
N PHE A 104 -24.34 -9.93 -10.59
CA PHE A 104 -24.16 -9.74 -9.15
C PHE A 104 -25.36 -10.24 -8.34
N ILE A 105 -26.58 -9.95 -8.79
CA ILE A 105 -27.81 -10.40 -8.11
C ILE A 105 -27.92 -11.92 -8.18
N THR A 106 -27.65 -12.52 -9.34
CA THR A 106 -27.72 -13.98 -9.48
C THR A 106 -26.58 -14.69 -8.79
N SER A 107 -25.38 -14.12 -8.70
CA SER A 107 -24.30 -14.70 -7.91
C SER A 107 -24.66 -14.73 -6.43
N MET A 108 -25.29 -13.68 -5.91
CA MET A 108 -25.82 -13.64 -4.55
C MET A 108 -26.87 -14.73 -4.32
N ALA A 109 -27.83 -14.86 -5.24
CA ALA A 109 -28.85 -15.90 -5.18
C ALA A 109 -28.25 -17.32 -5.29
N PHE A 110 -27.24 -17.50 -6.14
CA PHE A 110 -26.54 -18.76 -6.34
C PHE A 110 -25.74 -19.17 -5.10
N ILE A 111 -24.99 -18.24 -4.49
CA ILE A 111 -24.28 -18.47 -3.23
C ILE A 111 -25.27 -18.83 -2.12
N PHE A 112 -26.41 -18.13 -2.06
CA PHE A 112 -27.46 -18.44 -1.09
C PHE A 112 -28.03 -19.85 -1.31
N LEU A 113 -28.36 -20.22 -2.54
CA LEU A 113 -28.84 -21.57 -2.89
C LEU A 113 -27.82 -22.66 -2.54
N ILE A 114 -26.54 -22.43 -2.85
CA ILE A 114 -25.44 -23.30 -2.44
C ILE A 114 -25.40 -23.45 -0.93
N GLY A 115 -25.49 -22.33 -0.18
CA GLY A 115 -25.52 -22.34 1.28
C GLY A 115 -26.67 -23.18 1.83
N VAL A 116 -27.88 -22.98 1.32
CA VAL A 116 -29.08 -23.77 1.70
C VAL A 116 -28.89 -25.25 1.37
N PHE A 117 -28.35 -25.56 0.18
CA PHE A 117 -28.10 -26.94 -0.24
C PHE A 117 -27.09 -27.64 0.67
N PHE A 118 -25.97 -26.98 0.98
CA PHE A 118 -24.93 -27.53 1.85
C PHE A 118 -25.29 -27.56 3.33
N SER A 119 -26.22 -26.71 3.78
CA SER A 119 -26.83 -26.80 5.11
C SER A 119 -27.78 -27.98 5.27
N SER A 120 -28.22 -28.59 4.16
CA SER A 120 -29.06 -29.80 4.20
C SER A 120 -28.23 -31.05 4.48
N TRP A 121 -28.89 -32.10 4.98
CA TRP A 121 -28.25 -33.39 5.30
C TRP A 121 -27.54 -34.02 4.09
N LEU A 122 -28.11 -33.87 2.89
CA LEU A 122 -27.50 -34.38 1.67
C LEU A 122 -26.23 -33.61 1.28
N GLY A 123 -26.25 -32.29 1.47
CA GLY A 123 -25.11 -31.43 1.17
C GLY A 123 -23.95 -31.66 2.13
N SER A 124 -24.24 -31.79 3.44
CA SER A 124 -23.22 -32.11 4.44
C SER A 124 -22.59 -33.50 4.23
N ALA A 125 -23.38 -34.49 3.80
CA ALA A 125 -22.87 -35.80 3.42
C ALA A 125 -21.94 -35.73 2.19
N LEU A 126 -22.30 -34.95 1.16
CA LEU A 126 -21.48 -34.77 -0.04
C LEU A 126 -20.16 -34.05 0.26
N LEU A 127 -20.19 -33.02 1.12
CA LEU A 127 -18.97 -32.35 1.59
C LEU A 127 -18.04 -33.32 2.33
N GLY A 128 -18.59 -34.18 3.18
CA GLY A 128 -17.81 -35.19 3.91
C GLY A 128 -17.06 -36.14 2.97
N ILE A 129 -17.70 -36.58 1.88
CA ILE A 129 -17.08 -37.42 0.85
C ILE A 129 -15.99 -36.66 0.10
N GLY A 130 -16.26 -35.41 -0.31
CA GLY A 130 -15.27 -34.56 -0.98
C GLY A 130 -14.04 -34.31 -0.12
N GLU A 131 -14.23 -34.03 1.17
CA GLU A 131 -13.15 -33.87 2.13
C GLU A 131 -12.30 -35.13 2.30
N TRP A 132 -12.94 -36.29 2.31
CA TRP A 132 -12.23 -37.56 2.40
C TRP A 132 -11.31 -37.79 1.20
N ILE A 133 -11.78 -37.45 -0.02
CA ILE A 133 -10.97 -37.53 -1.24
C ILE A 133 -9.78 -36.55 -1.16
N ILE A 134 -10.04 -35.29 -0.79
CA ILE A 134 -9.00 -34.25 -0.72
C ILE A 134 -7.92 -34.59 0.31
N LYS A 135 -8.31 -35.13 1.47
CA LYS A 135 -7.38 -35.55 2.53
C LYS A 135 -6.42 -36.67 2.10
N ARG A 136 -6.75 -37.39 1.02
CA ARG A 136 -5.92 -38.47 0.47
C ARG A 136 -4.77 -37.96 -0.40
N LEU A 137 -4.81 -36.71 -0.84
CA LEU A 137 -3.76 -36.08 -1.63
C LEU A 137 -2.77 -35.34 -0.71
N PRO A 138 -1.49 -35.75 -0.65
CA PRO A 138 -0.55 -35.29 0.38
C PRO A 138 -0.23 -33.79 0.30
N LEU A 139 -0.32 -33.15 -0.87
CA LEU A 139 -0.12 -31.70 -1.02
C LEU A 139 -1.43 -30.91 -0.82
N VAL A 140 -2.51 -31.36 -1.46
CA VAL A 140 -3.81 -30.65 -1.45
C VAL A 140 -4.43 -30.66 -0.05
N LYS A 141 -4.20 -31.71 0.75
CA LYS A 141 -4.72 -31.79 2.13
C LYS A 141 -4.24 -30.63 3.01
N HIS A 142 -2.99 -30.16 2.85
CA HIS A 142 -2.43 -29.09 3.67
C HIS A 142 -3.07 -27.75 3.31
N ILE A 143 -3.19 -27.47 2.02
CA ILE A 143 -3.85 -26.24 1.51
C ILE A 143 -5.32 -26.23 1.91
N TYR A 144 -6.04 -27.33 1.69
CA TYR A 144 -7.45 -27.44 2.05
C TYR A 144 -7.68 -27.29 3.56
N SER A 145 -6.83 -27.92 4.37
CA SER A 145 -6.94 -27.83 5.83
C SER A 145 -6.67 -26.41 6.34
N ALA A 146 -5.67 -25.73 5.78
CA ALA A 146 -5.40 -24.32 6.11
C ALA A 146 -6.59 -23.43 5.72
N SER A 147 -7.12 -23.56 4.51
CA SER A 147 -8.30 -22.80 4.06
C SER A 147 -9.54 -23.08 4.91
N LYS A 148 -9.76 -24.35 5.28
CA LYS A 148 -10.88 -24.73 6.16
C LYS A 148 -10.71 -24.17 7.57
N GLN A 149 -9.50 -24.11 8.11
CA GLN A 149 -9.23 -23.46 9.40
C GLN A 149 -9.55 -21.97 9.35
N VAL A 150 -9.14 -21.26 8.29
CA VAL A 150 -9.47 -19.84 8.11
C VAL A 150 -10.99 -19.63 7.98
N SER A 151 -11.68 -20.47 7.21
CA SER A 151 -13.14 -20.40 7.11
C SER A 151 -13.85 -20.70 8.43
N ALA A 152 -13.39 -21.72 9.18
CA ALA A 152 -13.92 -22.07 10.49
C ALA A 152 -13.71 -20.97 11.54
N ALA A 153 -12.63 -20.17 11.39
CA ALA A 153 -12.33 -19.01 12.21
C ALA A 153 -13.23 -17.78 11.91
N ILE A 154 -13.95 -17.77 10.79
CA ILE A 154 -14.87 -16.68 10.41
C ILE A 154 -16.33 -17.05 10.77
N ASN A 155 -16.64 -18.34 10.93
CA ASN A 155 -18.01 -18.81 11.18
C ASN A 155 -18.48 -18.52 12.63
N PRO A 156 -19.39 -17.56 12.88
CA PRO A 156 -19.72 -17.06 14.22
C PRO A 156 -20.18 -18.12 15.24
N GLU A 157 -20.63 -19.28 14.79
CA GLU A 157 -21.11 -20.39 15.64
C GLU A 157 -19.99 -21.34 16.12
N ASN A 158 -18.81 -21.33 15.50
CA ASN A 158 -17.69 -22.14 15.95
C ASN A 158 -16.98 -21.45 17.13
N GLU A 159 -16.60 -22.17 18.19
CA GLU A 159 -15.74 -21.61 19.24
C GLU A 159 -14.37 -21.15 18.70
N ALA A 160 -13.95 -21.67 17.54
CA ALA A 160 -12.80 -21.19 16.77
C ALA A 160 -13.03 -19.82 16.08
N SER A 161 -14.27 -19.36 15.97
CA SER A 161 -14.64 -18.04 15.45
C SER A 161 -14.23 -16.86 16.32
N LYS A 162 -13.71 -17.19 17.49
CA LYS A 162 -12.98 -16.32 18.40
C LYS A 162 -11.52 -16.12 17.98
N ALA A 163 -11.15 -16.41 16.73
CA ALA A 163 -9.77 -16.35 16.24
C ALA A 163 -9.10 -14.97 16.38
N PHE A 164 -9.85 -13.91 16.67
CA PHE A 164 -9.33 -12.65 17.19
C PHE A 164 -10.38 -12.13 18.18
N GLN A 165 -10.32 -12.57 19.43
CA GLN A 165 -11.31 -12.18 20.44
C GLN A 165 -11.19 -10.71 20.81
N GLU A 166 -9.96 -10.23 20.91
CA GLU A 166 -9.66 -8.98 21.58
C GLU A 166 -8.30 -8.46 21.13
N CYS A 167 -8.21 -7.14 20.96
CA CYS A 167 -6.95 -6.43 20.81
C CYS A 167 -6.39 -6.16 22.21
N VAL A 168 -5.18 -6.63 22.49
CA VAL A 168 -4.54 -6.53 23.80
C VAL A 168 -3.13 -5.97 23.66
N ILE A 169 -2.58 -5.50 24.78
CA ILE A 169 -1.20 -5.08 24.87
C ILE A 169 -0.45 -6.07 25.75
N ILE A 170 0.69 -6.53 25.26
CA ILE A 170 1.62 -7.37 26.02
C ILE A 170 2.96 -6.67 26.19
N ARG A 171 3.72 -7.08 27.21
CA ARG A 171 5.11 -6.65 27.37
C ARG A 171 6.01 -7.47 26.45
N HIS A 172 6.84 -6.84 25.62
CA HIS A 172 7.66 -7.58 24.66
C HIS A 172 8.88 -6.78 24.21
N PRO A 173 10.06 -7.39 24.00
CA PRO A 173 10.71 -8.39 24.85
C PRO A 173 11.43 -7.74 26.05
N ARG A 174 11.63 -6.41 26.03
CA ARG A 174 12.32 -5.66 27.09
C ARG A 174 11.33 -5.00 28.06
N LYS A 175 11.72 -4.87 29.33
CA LYS A 175 10.96 -4.06 30.30
C LYS A 175 10.79 -2.63 29.80
N GLY A 176 9.54 -2.17 29.73
CA GLY A 176 9.16 -0.84 29.23
C GLY A 176 8.74 -0.82 27.76
N GLU A 177 8.82 -1.95 27.06
CA GLU A 177 8.37 -2.10 25.68
C GLU A 177 7.05 -2.88 25.64
N TYR A 178 6.14 -2.42 24.77
CA TYR A 178 4.78 -2.91 24.66
C TYR A 178 4.48 -3.22 23.21
N ALA A 179 3.86 -4.38 22.96
CA ALA A 179 3.41 -4.80 21.65
C ALA A 179 1.89 -4.91 21.62
N ILE A 180 1.29 -4.48 20.52
CA ILE A 180 -0.10 -4.78 20.20
C ILE A 180 -0.17 -6.24 19.77
N ALA A 181 -1.11 -6.95 20.34
CA ALA A 181 -1.31 -8.37 20.08
C ALA A 181 -2.80 -8.69 20.08
N PHE A 182 -3.14 -9.88 19.63
CA PHE A 182 -4.52 -10.35 19.60
C PHE A 182 -4.66 -11.66 20.33
N ILE A 183 -5.70 -11.78 21.16
CA ILE A 183 -6.07 -13.07 21.73
C ILE A 183 -6.74 -13.89 20.64
N THR A 184 -6.12 -14.99 20.24
CA THR A 184 -6.64 -15.89 19.19
C THR A 184 -7.25 -17.17 19.74
N GLY A 185 -7.05 -17.43 21.03
CA GLY A 185 -7.65 -18.58 21.70
C GLY A 185 -7.25 -18.68 23.17
N ARG A 186 -7.81 -19.68 23.84
CA ARG A 186 -7.46 -20.05 25.22
C ARG A 186 -7.10 -21.52 25.24
N THR A 187 -6.00 -21.86 25.90
CA THR A 187 -5.52 -23.22 26.03
C THR A 187 -5.16 -23.53 27.47
N VAL A 188 -5.16 -24.81 27.82
CA VAL A 188 -4.75 -25.28 29.14
C VAL A 188 -3.49 -26.11 28.95
N LEU A 189 -2.39 -25.66 29.54
CA LEU A 189 -1.15 -26.43 29.58
C LEU A 189 -1.23 -27.42 30.74
N GLN A 190 -1.32 -28.71 30.41
CA GLN A 190 -1.35 -29.79 31.38
C GLN A 190 0.09 -30.26 31.65
N THR A 191 0.61 -29.98 32.84
CA THR A 191 1.98 -30.39 33.24
C THR A 191 1.96 -31.59 34.20
N GLY A 192 0.80 -32.23 34.39
CA GLY A 192 0.62 -33.40 35.27
C GLY A 192 0.63 -33.10 36.77
N THR A 193 1.16 -31.93 37.18
CA THR A 193 1.18 -31.44 38.57
C THR A 193 0.20 -30.30 38.79
N GLN A 194 0.03 -29.42 37.81
CA GLN A 194 -0.97 -28.35 37.83
C GLN A 194 -1.34 -27.93 36.41
N ASP A 195 -2.62 -27.74 36.17
CA ASP A 195 -3.14 -27.24 34.90
C ASP A 195 -3.04 -25.71 34.88
N THR A 196 -2.31 -25.16 33.91
CA THR A 196 -2.12 -23.71 33.75
C THR A 196 -2.98 -23.20 32.61
N LYS A 197 -3.93 -22.31 32.91
CA LYS A 197 -4.74 -21.64 31.88
C LYS A 197 -3.91 -20.56 31.21
N LEU A 198 -3.74 -20.66 29.90
CA LEU A 198 -2.96 -19.73 29.09
C LEU A 198 -3.84 -19.16 27.97
N ASN A 199 -3.64 -17.89 27.65
CA ASN A 199 -4.20 -17.26 26.47
C ASN A 199 -3.19 -17.37 25.33
N THR A 200 -3.67 -17.79 24.16
CA THR A 200 -2.89 -17.77 22.92
C THR A 200 -2.93 -16.36 22.35
N VAL A 201 -1.78 -15.70 22.32
CA VAL A 201 -1.61 -14.32 21.92
C VAL A 201 -0.78 -14.26 20.65
N TYR A 202 -1.36 -13.73 19.58
CA TYR A 202 -0.69 -13.49 18.31
C TYR A 202 -0.15 -12.07 18.24
N VAL A 203 1.16 -11.94 18.05
CA VAL A 203 1.85 -10.67 17.82
C VAL A 203 2.17 -10.57 16.33
N PRO A 204 1.52 -9.67 15.60
CA PRO A 204 1.78 -9.48 14.18
C PRO A 204 3.14 -8.82 13.99
N THR A 205 3.99 -9.44 13.18
CA THR A 205 5.31 -8.91 12.82
C THR A 205 5.25 -8.31 11.42
N ASN A 206 6.25 -7.49 11.07
CA ASN A 206 6.33 -6.83 9.75
C ASN A 206 6.39 -7.83 8.56
N HIS A 207 6.60 -9.12 8.84
CA HIS A 207 6.48 -10.18 7.85
C HIS A 207 5.02 -10.64 7.82
N VAL A 208 4.29 -10.27 6.76
CA VAL A 208 2.85 -10.50 6.53
C VAL A 208 2.37 -11.96 6.76
N TYR A 209 3.29 -12.92 6.86
CA TYR A 209 3.00 -14.35 7.03
C TYR A 209 3.56 -14.99 8.32
N VAL A 210 4.36 -14.28 9.12
CA VAL A 210 5.00 -14.84 10.32
C VAL A 210 4.89 -13.82 11.45
N GLY A 211 3.80 -13.88 12.18
CA GLY A 211 3.70 -13.28 13.51
C GLY A 211 4.18 -14.26 14.59
N ASP A 212 4.62 -13.72 15.71
CA ASP A 212 4.99 -14.54 16.87
C ASP A 212 3.73 -14.97 17.63
N ILE A 213 3.74 -16.20 18.14
CA ILE A 213 2.67 -16.72 18.98
C ILE A 213 3.23 -16.92 20.39
N PHE A 214 2.63 -16.23 21.36
CA PHE A 214 2.95 -16.35 22.76
C PHE A 214 1.81 -17.03 23.51
N LEU A 215 2.16 -17.88 24.47
CA LEU A 215 1.22 -18.45 25.44
C LEU A 215 1.46 -17.73 26.76
N LEU A 216 0.53 -16.87 27.14
CA LEU A 216 0.68 -15.99 28.29
C LEU A 216 -0.43 -16.22 29.29
N GLU A 217 -0.09 -16.13 30.58
CA GLU A 217 -1.11 -16.05 31.62
C GLU A 217 -1.86 -14.72 31.51
N ASP A 218 -3.14 -14.74 31.88
CA ASP A 218 -4.01 -13.56 31.85
C ASP A 218 -3.44 -12.36 32.64
N LYS A 219 -2.67 -12.64 33.70
CA LYS A 219 -2.01 -11.62 34.53
C LYS A 219 -0.93 -10.81 33.79
N GLU A 220 -0.40 -11.33 32.69
CA GLU A 220 0.65 -10.70 31.88
C GLU A 220 0.09 -9.91 30.69
N ILE A 221 -1.23 -9.98 30.50
CA ILE A 221 -1.95 -9.35 29.39
C ILE A 221 -2.64 -8.09 29.89
N THR A 222 -2.50 -7.00 29.15
CA THR A 222 -3.24 -5.76 29.38
C THR A 222 -4.37 -5.66 28.36
N HIS A 223 -5.61 -5.86 28.83
CA HIS A 223 -6.81 -5.73 28.02
C HIS A 223 -7.02 -4.27 27.59
N THR A 224 -7.41 -4.05 26.35
CA THR A 224 -7.64 -2.70 25.81
C THR A 224 -9.07 -2.53 25.33
N ASN A 225 -9.52 -1.29 25.23
CA ASN A 225 -10.83 -0.97 24.66
C ASN A 225 -10.86 -1.00 23.12
N LEU A 226 -9.74 -1.33 22.47
CA LEU A 226 -9.66 -1.35 21.01
C LEU A 226 -10.46 -2.52 20.45
N SER A 227 -11.25 -2.24 19.42
CA SER A 227 -11.79 -3.28 18.57
C SER A 227 -10.66 -3.98 17.78
N VAL A 228 -10.90 -5.24 17.40
CA VAL A 228 -9.98 -5.99 16.53
C VAL A 228 -9.70 -5.23 15.22
N ARG A 229 -10.72 -4.54 14.69
CA ARG A 229 -10.61 -3.72 13.48
C ARG A 229 -9.64 -2.55 13.66
N GLU A 230 -9.76 -1.81 14.76
CA GLU A 230 -8.84 -0.71 15.07
C GLU A 230 -7.41 -1.23 15.28
N GLY A 231 -7.24 -2.37 15.96
CA GLY A 231 -5.94 -3.03 16.09
C GLY A 231 -5.32 -3.35 14.73
N LEU A 232 -6.09 -3.93 13.81
CA LEU A 232 -5.64 -4.24 12.44
C LEU A 232 -5.30 -2.97 11.64
N GLU A 233 -6.08 -1.90 11.79
CA GLU A 233 -5.81 -0.61 11.16
C GLU A 233 -4.48 -0.01 11.64
N ILE A 234 -4.17 -0.11 12.94
CA ILE A 234 -2.89 0.31 13.51
C ILE A 234 -1.74 -0.47 12.86
N ILE A 235 -1.87 -1.77 12.67
CA ILE A 235 -0.82 -2.61 12.09
C ILE A 235 -0.61 -2.31 10.60
N VAL A 236 -1.70 -2.25 9.83
CA VAL A 236 -1.65 -1.97 8.38
C VAL A 236 -1.11 -0.56 8.11
N SER A 237 -1.41 0.39 9.00
CA SER A 237 -0.87 1.76 8.93
C SER A 237 0.54 1.90 9.50
N CYS A 238 1.21 0.79 9.85
CA CYS A 238 2.54 0.78 10.46
C CYS A 238 2.65 1.64 11.74
N GLY A 239 1.58 1.67 12.53
CA GLY A 239 1.49 2.41 13.80
C GLY A 239 0.94 3.83 13.65
N MET A 240 0.71 4.34 12.44
CA MET A 240 0.26 5.72 12.22
C MET A 240 -1.16 5.99 12.73
N ALA A 241 -2.01 4.97 12.81
CA ALA A 241 -3.39 5.07 13.30
C ALA A 241 -3.52 4.87 14.83
N ILE A 242 -2.42 4.82 15.59
CA ILE A 242 -2.50 4.61 17.04
C ILE A 242 -3.18 5.81 17.72
N PRO A 243 -4.21 5.60 18.55
CA PRO A 243 -4.88 6.70 19.24
C PRO A 243 -3.95 7.33 20.28
N PRO A 244 -4.11 8.65 20.55
CA PRO A 244 -3.26 9.35 21.52
C PRO A 244 -3.40 8.83 22.95
N ASN A 245 -4.54 8.22 23.28
CA ASN A 245 -4.80 7.62 24.58
C ASN A 245 -5.30 6.17 24.39
N LEU A 246 -4.55 5.21 24.92
CA LEU A 246 -4.96 3.81 25.02
C LEU A 246 -5.54 3.56 26.41
N ILE A 247 -6.79 3.11 26.47
CA ILE A 247 -7.47 2.84 27.74
C ILE A 247 -7.30 1.35 28.05
N ALA A 248 -6.62 1.06 29.16
CA ALA A 248 -6.58 -0.28 29.72
C ALA A 248 -7.94 -0.59 30.39
N MET A 249 -8.53 -1.71 30.01
CA MET A 249 -9.79 -2.15 30.60
C MET A 249 -9.54 -2.88 31.93
N PRO A 250 -10.40 -2.72 32.94
CA PRO A 250 -10.38 -3.56 34.13
C PRO A 250 -10.55 -5.03 33.73
N ARG A 251 -9.90 -5.95 34.44
CA ARG A 251 -10.06 -7.38 34.16
C ARG A 251 -11.54 -7.79 34.22
N PRO A 252 -12.03 -8.58 33.26
CA PRO A 252 -13.33 -9.23 33.34
C PRO A 252 -13.38 -10.30 34.44
#